data_AF-A0A6J3JTG6-F1
#
_entry.id   AF-A0A6J3JTG6-F1
#
_cell.length_a   1.000
_cell.length_b   1.000
_cell.length_c   1.000
_cell.angle_alpha   90.00
_cell.angle_beta   90.00
_cell.angle_gamma   90.00
#
_symmetry.space_group_name_H-M   'P 1'
#
loop_
_entity.id
_entity.type
_entity.pdbx_description
1 polymer ?
#
loop_
_entity_poly.entity_id
_entity_poly.type
_entity_poly.pdbx_seq_one_letter_code
_entity_poly.pdbx_strand_id
1 'polypeptide(L)'
;MAEDQEQGHPNNVFLFRLAILNCFKRIAESVSEDAFVDALTILTILKTKPSMGQKLHKAMCSELLDKMNGDLEDILNEGSLREGLEKVAKLSDANSSVTEGTWRPPGNVSLHLRSLDAQKIKEESALLEKQVNEMEQENAILMKRIAEKRSNIVAMNDNMIQSLNKSVNVIDSLKKRREWLEKCFVLLQH
;
A
#
# COMPACT_ATOMS: atom_id res chain seq x y z
N MET A 1 39.27 10.45 -11.48
CA MET A 1 37.93 11.05 -11.65
C MET A 1 37.38 10.46 -12.92
N ALA A 2 36.59 9.40 -12.80
CA ALA A 2 35.92 8.79 -13.93
C ALA A 2 34.56 9.48 -14.04
N GLU A 3 34.32 10.09 -15.20
CA GLU A 3 33.09 10.78 -15.52
C GLU A 3 31.94 9.76 -15.54
N ASP A 4 31.00 9.95 -14.63
CA ASP A 4 29.67 9.34 -14.68
C ASP A 4 29.00 9.80 -15.98
N GLN A 5 29.05 8.94 -17.00
CA GLN A 5 28.18 9.08 -18.15
C GLN A 5 26.76 8.78 -17.69
N GLU A 6 26.00 9.85 -17.40
CA GLU A 6 24.55 9.81 -17.42
C GLU A 6 24.10 9.22 -18.76
N GLN A 7 23.69 7.94 -18.76
CA GLN A 7 22.94 7.33 -19.85
C GLN A 7 21.54 7.96 -19.87
N GLY A 8 21.51 9.18 -20.41
CA GLY A 8 20.32 10.00 -20.59
C GLY A 8 19.40 9.39 -21.65
N HIS A 9 18.26 8.90 -21.19
CA HIS A 9 17.13 8.31 -21.89
C HIS A 9 17.09 6.77 -21.90
N PRO A 10 16.01 6.17 -21.38
CA PRO A 10 15.84 4.73 -21.44
C PRO A 10 15.71 4.25 -22.88
N ASN A 11 16.42 3.17 -23.18
CA ASN A 11 16.58 2.54 -24.49
C ASN A 11 15.26 2.41 -25.28
N ASN A 12 14.14 2.20 -24.58
CA ASN A 12 12.83 1.94 -25.19
C ASN A 12 12.28 3.10 -26.05
N VAL A 13 12.47 4.36 -25.65
CA VAL A 13 12.00 5.52 -26.45
C VAL A 13 12.80 5.62 -27.73
N PHE A 14 14.11 5.45 -27.62
CA PHE A 14 15.02 5.48 -28.77
C PHE A 14 14.72 4.33 -29.75
N LEU A 15 14.55 3.10 -29.25
CA LEU A 15 14.22 1.94 -30.07
C LEU A 15 12.87 2.09 -30.76
N PHE A 16 11.85 2.59 -30.06
CA PHE A 16 10.55 2.89 -30.67
C PHE A 16 10.69 3.91 -31.80
N ARG A 17 11.34 5.04 -31.53
CA ARG A 17 11.57 6.09 -32.54
C ARG A 17 12.32 5.53 -33.75
N LEU A 18 13.40 4.77 -33.52
CA LEU A 18 14.20 4.16 -34.58
C LEU A 18 13.37 3.18 -35.43
N ALA A 19 12.54 2.35 -34.80
CA ALA A 19 11.67 1.41 -35.50
C ALA A 19 10.67 2.14 -36.39
N ILE A 20 10.01 3.18 -35.87
CA ILE A 20 9.02 3.96 -36.64
C ILE A 20 9.69 4.76 -37.76
N LEU A 21 10.84 5.40 -37.53
CA LEU A 21 11.60 6.11 -38.56
C LEU A 21 11.98 5.19 -39.73
N ASN A 22 12.37 3.94 -39.44
CA ASN A 22 12.64 2.96 -40.49
C ASN A 22 11.37 2.58 -41.28
N CYS A 23 10.21 2.48 -40.62
CA CYS A 23 8.93 2.26 -41.30
C CYS A 23 8.57 3.45 -42.20
N PHE A 24 8.72 4.68 -41.71
CA PHE A 24 8.46 5.90 -42.47
C PHE A 24 9.33 6.01 -43.72
N LYS A 25 10.63 5.71 -43.58
CA LYS A 25 11.53 5.67 -44.73
C LYS A 25 11.06 4.65 -45.77
N ARG A 26 10.71 3.43 -45.33
CA ARG A 26 10.19 2.38 -46.22
C ARG A 26 8.88 2.79 -46.91
N ILE A 27 7.99 3.51 -46.23
CA ILE A 27 6.74 4.02 -46.79
C ILE A 27 7.04 5.09 -47.85
N ALA A 28 7.88 6.07 -47.52
CA ALA A 28 8.24 7.16 -48.42
C ALA A 28 8.97 6.66 -49.68
N GLU A 29 9.80 5.62 -49.55
CA GLU A 29 10.58 5.01 -50.63
C GLU A 29 9.88 3.78 -51.26
N SER A 30 8.63 3.47 -50.86
CA SER A 30 7.90 2.28 -51.35
C SER A 30 7.62 2.33 -52.85
N VAL A 31 7.49 3.54 -53.39
CA VAL A 31 7.37 3.79 -54.82
C VAL A 31 8.73 4.24 -55.33
N SER A 32 9.35 3.42 -56.18
CA SER A 32 10.61 3.77 -56.85
C SER A 32 10.43 5.00 -57.75
N GLU A 33 11.49 5.76 -57.94
CA GLU A 33 11.51 6.93 -58.83
C GLU A 33 11.01 6.57 -60.25
N ASP A 34 11.48 5.45 -60.81
CA ASP A 34 11.09 4.99 -62.16
C ASP A 34 9.58 4.73 -62.25
N ALA A 35 9.02 3.94 -61.32
CA ALA A 35 7.58 3.68 -61.25
C ALA A 35 6.74 4.96 -61.07
N PHE A 36 7.26 5.94 -60.32
CA PHE A 36 6.60 7.23 -60.13
C PHE A 36 6.59 8.06 -61.43
N VAL A 37 7.75 8.16 -62.09
CA VAL A 37 7.87 8.87 -63.38
C VAL A 37 7.03 8.20 -64.45
N ASP A 38 7.03 6.87 -64.52
CA ASP A 38 6.21 6.08 -65.43
C ASP A 38 4.72 6.34 -65.21
N ALA A 39 4.23 6.32 -63.96
CA ALA A 39 2.84 6.66 -63.65
C ALA A 39 2.49 8.10 -64.07
N LEU A 40 3.43 9.02 -63.95
CA LEU A 40 3.28 10.43 -64.31
C LEU A 40 3.45 10.72 -65.80
N THR A 41 3.92 9.77 -66.62
CA THR A 41 3.98 9.96 -68.09
C THR A 41 2.61 10.11 -68.75
N ILE A 42 1.52 9.79 -68.03
CA ILE A 42 0.15 10.17 -68.41
C ILE A 42 0.03 11.69 -68.59
N LEU A 43 0.79 12.47 -67.81
CA LEU A 43 0.91 13.91 -68.00
C LEU A 43 1.97 14.19 -69.07
N THR A 44 1.51 14.59 -70.26
CA THR A 44 2.33 14.85 -71.46
C THR A 44 3.50 15.81 -71.22
N ILE A 45 3.38 16.70 -70.23
CA ILE A 45 4.40 17.68 -69.82
C ILE A 45 5.63 16.98 -69.23
N LEU A 46 5.44 15.95 -68.39
CA LEU A 46 6.54 15.25 -67.71
C LEU A 46 7.27 14.28 -68.65
N LYS A 47 6.60 13.81 -69.71
CA LYS A 47 7.20 13.03 -70.79
C LYS A 47 8.32 13.78 -71.52
N THR A 48 8.24 15.11 -71.59
CA THR A 48 9.26 15.95 -72.24
C THR A 48 10.37 16.41 -71.30
N LYS A 49 10.18 16.28 -69.98
CA LYS A 49 11.13 16.71 -68.94
C LYS A 49 11.19 15.69 -67.79
N PRO A 50 11.81 14.51 -68.02
CA PRO A 50 11.92 13.48 -66.99
C PRO A 50 12.62 13.97 -65.71
N SER A 51 13.59 14.88 -65.84
CA SER A 51 14.28 15.52 -64.69
C SER A 51 13.35 16.31 -63.75
N MET A 52 12.18 16.75 -64.24
CA MET A 52 11.16 17.37 -63.38
C MET A 52 10.42 16.32 -62.56
N GLY A 53 10.14 15.14 -63.14
CA GLY A 53 9.52 14.01 -62.43
C GLY A 53 10.41 13.48 -61.31
N GLN A 54 11.73 13.39 -61.54
CA GLN A 54 12.71 12.99 -60.51
C GLN A 54 12.75 14.00 -59.34
N LYS A 55 12.73 15.30 -59.66
CA LYS A 55 12.67 16.37 -58.65
C LYS A 55 11.38 16.30 -57.84
N LEU A 56 10.26 16.01 -58.50
CA LEU A 56 8.95 15.88 -57.85
C LEU A 56 8.89 14.65 -56.93
N HIS A 57 9.42 13.51 -57.38
CA HIS A 57 9.53 12.29 -56.57
C HIS A 57 10.34 12.56 -55.30
N LYS A 58 11.53 13.14 -55.45
CA LYS A 58 12.40 13.48 -54.32
C LYS A 58 11.75 14.47 -53.36
N ALA A 59 11.05 15.48 -53.88
CA ALA A 59 10.31 16.44 -53.06
C ALA A 59 9.17 15.76 -52.29
N MET A 60 8.42 14.88 -52.94
CA MET A 60 7.35 14.09 -52.32
C MET A 60 7.89 13.21 -51.19
N CYS A 61 8.97 12.45 -51.44
CA CYS A 61 9.56 11.59 -50.42
C CYS A 61 10.07 12.39 -49.22
N SER A 62 10.75 13.53 -49.46
CA SER A 62 11.23 14.40 -48.39
C SER A 62 10.09 14.99 -47.58
N GLU A 63 9.10 15.60 -48.23
CA GLU A 63 7.98 16.25 -47.54
C GLU A 63 7.15 15.24 -46.75
N LEU A 64 6.91 14.05 -47.33
CA LEU A 64 6.19 12.99 -46.64
C LEU A 64 6.95 12.51 -45.40
N LEU A 65 8.26 12.29 -45.52
CA LEU A 65 9.10 11.89 -44.39
C LEU A 65 9.12 12.97 -43.30
N ASP A 66 9.29 14.24 -43.69
CA ASP A 66 9.35 15.37 -42.74
C ASP A 66 8.03 15.53 -41.99
N LYS A 67 6.88 15.40 -42.68
CA LYS A 67 5.56 15.44 -42.05
C LYS A 67 5.34 14.26 -41.09
N MET A 68 5.60 13.04 -41.53
CA MET A 68 5.46 11.86 -40.67
C MET A 68 6.38 11.94 -39.43
N ASN A 69 7.59 12.47 -39.59
CA ASN A 69 8.49 12.70 -38.46
C ASN A 69 7.95 13.76 -37.49
N GLY A 70 7.38 14.85 -38.02
CA GLY A 70 6.69 15.86 -37.21
C GLY A 70 5.57 15.24 -36.38
N ASP A 71 4.67 14.50 -37.03
CA ASP A 71 3.55 13.82 -36.37
C ASP A 71 4.03 12.83 -35.30
N LEU A 72 5.15 12.14 -35.52
CA LEU A 72 5.74 11.25 -34.52
C LEU A 72 6.27 12.01 -33.30
N GLU A 73 6.92 13.15 -33.47
CA GLU A 73 7.34 13.97 -32.34
C GLU A 73 6.13 14.50 -31.57
N ASP A 74 5.07 14.89 -32.26
CA ASP A 74 3.82 15.33 -31.64
C ASP A 74 3.19 14.20 -30.83
N ILE A 75 3.09 12.98 -31.37
CA ILE A 75 2.59 11.78 -30.64
C ILE A 75 3.46 11.48 -29.41
N LEU A 76 4.79 11.61 -29.54
CA LEU A 76 5.72 11.37 -28.44
C LEU A 76 5.55 12.39 -27.31
N ASN A 77 5.20 13.63 -27.64
CA ASN A 77 5.09 14.75 -26.71
C ASN A 77 3.67 14.93 -26.14
N GLU A 78 2.63 14.94 -26.98
CA GLU A 78 1.22 15.14 -26.60
C GLU A 78 0.65 13.92 -25.87
N GLY A 79 1.00 12.71 -26.28
CA GLY A 79 0.43 11.47 -25.75
C GLY A 79 1.03 10.95 -24.44
N SER A 80 1.93 11.71 -23.79
CA SER A 80 2.78 11.23 -22.68
C SER A 80 3.49 9.89 -22.96
N LEU A 81 3.64 9.52 -24.24
CA LEU A 81 4.17 8.22 -24.66
C LEU A 81 5.63 8.10 -24.22
N ARG A 82 6.38 9.20 -24.32
CA ARG A 82 7.74 9.30 -23.79
C ARG A 82 7.78 8.93 -22.31
N GLU A 83 6.95 9.56 -21.48
CA GLU A 83 6.89 9.26 -20.04
C GLU A 83 6.45 7.81 -19.77
N GLY A 84 5.50 7.28 -20.54
CA GLY A 84 5.02 5.91 -20.42
C GLY A 84 6.14 4.91 -20.69
N LEU A 85 6.87 5.07 -21.80
CA LEU A 85 8.01 4.23 -22.17
C LEU A 85 9.17 4.36 -21.17
N GLU A 86 9.40 5.55 -20.61
CA GLU A 86 10.38 5.77 -19.55
C GLU A 86 10.00 5.06 -18.26
N LYS A 87 8.72 5.12 -17.85
CA LYS A 87 8.19 4.39 -16.68
C LYS A 87 8.31 2.88 -16.87
N VAL A 88 7.98 2.37 -18.06
CA VAL A 88 8.11 0.94 -18.38
C VAL A 88 9.57 0.49 -18.28
N ALA A 89 10.53 1.27 -18.77
CA ALA A 89 11.95 0.93 -18.64
C ALA A 89 12.37 0.86 -17.17
N LYS A 90 12.02 1.87 -16.36
CA LYS A 90 12.30 1.88 -14.91
C LYS A 90 11.70 0.66 -14.20
N LEU A 91 10.46 0.29 -14.54
CA LEU A 91 9.80 -0.87 -13.96
C LEU A 91 10.43 -2.20 -14.41
N SER A 92 10.93 -2.28 -15.64
CA SER A 92 11.64 -3.45 -16.15
C SER A 92 12.98 -3.64 -15.42
N ASP A 93 13.74 -2.57 -15.24
CA ASP A 93 15.03 -2.62 -14.55
C ASP A 93 14.86 -3.00 -13.08
N ALA A 94 13.86 -2.41 -12.41
CA ALA A 94 13.53 -2.70 -11.01
C ALA A 94 13.11 -4.16 -10.77
N ASN A 95 12.53 -4.82 -11.77
CA ASN A 95 12.04 -6.21 -11.67
C ASN A 95 12.96 -7.22 -12.36
N SER A 96 14.17 -6.82 -12.77
CA SER A 96 15.12 -7.66 -13.51
C SER A 96 15.55 -8.94 -12.77
N SER A 97 15.38 -8.99 -11.44
CA SER A 97 15.69 -10.15 -10.59
C SER A 97 14.53 -11.14 -10.43
N VAL A 98 13.30 -10.77 -10.82
CA VAL A 98 12.11 -11.61 -10.65
C VAL A 98 11.98 -12.56 -11.84
N THR A 99 12.37 -13.81 -11.63
CA THR A 99 12.33 -14.89 -12.64
C THR A 99 11.05 -15.73 -12.59
N GLU A 100 10.22 -15.55 -11.56
CA GLU A 100 8.94 -16.24 -11.43
C GLU A 100 7.80 -15.56 -12.20
N GLY A 101 6.76 -16.35 -12.49
CA GLY A 101 5.54 -15.87 -13.13
C GLY A 101 4.92 -14.72 -12.32
N THR A 102 5.07 -13.50 -12.83
CA THR A 102 4.52 -12.31 -12.19
C THR A 102 3.00 -12.37 -12.16
N TRP A 103 2.41 -11.98 -11.03
CA TRP A 103 0.96 -11.93 -10.87
C TRP A 103 0.32 -11.11 -12.01
N ARG A 104 -0.80 -11.63 -12.54
CA ARG A 104 -1.61 -10.95 -13.56
C ARG A 104 -3.03 -10.82 -13.02
N PRO A 105 -3.75 -9.72 -13.31
CA PRO A 105 -5.12 -9.55 -12.87
C PRO A 105 -6.00 -10.72 -13.33
N PRO A 106 -6.67 -11.44 -12.41
CA PRO A 106 -7.41 -12.66 -12.73
C PRO A 106 -8.77 -12.40 -13.42
N GLY A 107 -9.04 -11.17 -13.87
CA GLY A 107 -10.34 -10.74 -14.42
C GLY A 107 -11.46 -10.61 -13.39
N ASN A 108 -11.23 -11.03 -12.13
CA ASN A 108 -12.17 -10.90 -11.03
C ASN A 108 -11.77 -9.74 -10.10
N VAL A 109 -12.59 -8.69 -10.06
CA VAL A 109 -12.35 -7.47 -9.27
C VAL A 109 -12.25 -7.76 -7.78
N SER A 110 -13.07 -8.69 -7.24
CA SER A 110 -13.03 -9.04 -5.82
C SER A 110 -11.71 -9.70 -5.41
N LEU A 111 -11.09 -10.48 -6.30
CA LEU A 111 -9.76 -11.04 -6.05
C LEU A 111 -8.65 -9.99 -6.16
N HIS A 112 -8.82 -8.98 -7.02
CA HIS A 112 -7.87 -7.89 -7.19
C HIS A 112 -7.89 -6.90 -6.02
N LEU A 113 -9.06 -6.55 -5.49
CA LEU A 113 -9.18 -5.64 -4.35
C LEU A 113 -8.62 -6.24 -3.06
N ARG A 114 -8.74 -7.57 -2.88
CA ARG A 114 -8.18 -8.28 -1.72
C ARG A 114 -6.69 -8.04 -1.53
N SER A 115 -5.90 -7.88 -2.60
CA SER A 115 -4.46 -7.63 -2.46
C SER A 115 -4.13 -6.19 -2.06
N LEU A 116 -4.91 -5.21 -2.53
CA LEU A 116 -4.70 -3.80 -2.17
C LEU A 116 -5.14 -3.52 -0.73
N ASP A 117 -6.29 -4.07 -0.33
CA ASP A 117 -6.81 -3.91 1.02
C ASP A 117 -6.04 -4.75 2.05
N ALA A 118 -5.32 -5.79 1.62
CA ALA A 118 -4.60 -6.69 2.52
C ALA A 118 -3.59 -5.96 3.41
N GLN A 119 -2.87 -4.97 2.88
CA GLN A 119 -1.90 -4.23 3.69
C GLN A 119 -2.59 -3.37 4.74
N LYS A 120 -3.66 -2.66 4.36
CA LYS A 120 -4.45 -1.85 5.31
C LYS A 120 -5.09 -2.73 6.39
N ILE A 121 -5.65 -3.87 6.00
CA ILE A 121 -6.22 -4.86 6.94
C ILE A 121 -5.15 -5.35 7.90
N LYS A 122 -3.94 -5.63 7.42
CA LYS A 122 -2.81 -6.08 8.26
C LYS A 122 -2.40 -5.01 9.28
N GLU A 123 -2.29 -3.77 8.85
CA GLU A 123 -1.92 -2.64 9.72
C GLU A 123 -2.97 -2.41 10.81
N GLU A 124 -4.25 -2.37 10.45
CA GLU A 124 -5.36 -2.22 11.40
C GLU A 124 -5.48 -3.43 12.35
N SER A 125 -5.25 -4.64 11.85
CA SER A 125 -5.28 -5.85 12.69
C SER A 125 -4.18 -5.82 13.75
N ALA A 126 -2.97 -5.39 13.39
CA ALA A 126 -1.86 -5.25 14.32
C ALA A 126 -2.12 -4.16 15.38
N LEU A 127 -2.77 -3.06 14.99
CA LEU A 127 -3.18 -2.01 15.92
C LEU A 127 -4.20 -2.54 16.94
N LEU A 128 -5.23 -3.26 16.47
CA LEU A 128 -6.26 -3.85 17.32
C LEU A 128 -5.68 -4.88 18.28
N GLU A 129 -4.79 -5.75 17.80
CA GLU A 129 -4.11 -6.76 18.63
C GLU A 129 -3.35 -6.08 19.78
N LYS A 130 -2.63 -4.99 19.51
CA LYS A 130 -1.94 -4.23 20.54
C LYS A 130 -2.90 -3.67 21.59
N GLN A 131 -4.00 -3.05 21.16
CA GLN A 131 -5.00 -2.47 22.06
C GLN A 131 -5.69 -3.53 22.94
N VAL A 132 -6.01 -4.69 22.36
CA VAL A 132 -6.60 -5.81 23.11
C VAL A 132 -5.63 -6.30 24.17
N ASN A 133 -4.36 -6.51 23.81
CA ASN A 133 -3.34 -6.96 24.75
C ASN A 133 -3.13 -5.99 25.92
N GLU A 134 -3.11 -4.68 25.65
CA GLU A 134 -3.01 -3.65 26.70
C GLU A 134 -4.21 -3.70 27.65
N MET A 135 -5.43 -3.80 27.11
CA MET A 135 -6.66 -3.88 27.90
C MET A 135 -6.73 -5.16 28.74
N GLU A 136 -6.30 -6.29 28.20
CA GLU A 136 -6.25 -7.56 28.93
C GLU A 136 -5.25 -7.53 30.09
N GLN A 137 -4.08 -6.90 29.88
CA GLN A 137 -3.10 -6.70 30.95
C GLN A 137 -3.64 -5.81 32.07
N GLU A 138 -4.26 -4.67 31.72
CA GLU A 138 -4.89 -3.78 32.70
C GLU A 138 -5.99 -4.50 33.49
N ASN A 139 -6.84 -5.27 32.80
CA ASN A 139 -7.88 -6.05 33.44
C ASN A 139 -7.31 -7.12 34.40
N ALA A 140 -6.23 -7.79 34.03
CA ALA A 140 -5.57 -8.76 34.91
C ALA A 140 -5.04 -8.10 36.20
N ILE A 141 -4.44 -6.92 36.08
CA ILE A 141 -3.96 -6.13 37.24
C ILE A 141 -5.13 -5.72 38.13
N LEU A 142 -6.22 -5.22 37.53
CA LEU A 142 -7.41 -4.81 38.27
C LEU A 142 -8.07 -5.99 38.98
N MET A 143 -8.20 -7.15 38.32
CA MET A 143 -8.75 -8.35 38.95
C MET A 143 -7.93 -8.78 40.16
N LYS A 144 -6.60 -8.78 40.06
CA LYS A 144 -5.72 -9.07 41.20
C LYS A 144 -5.94 -8.10 42.36
N ARG A 145 -5.99 -6.80 42.08
CA ARG A 145 -6.25 -5.76 43.09
C ARG A 145 -7.62 -5.91 43.75
N ILE A 146 -8.65 -6.27 42.99
CA ILE A 146 -10.00 -6.53 43.52
C ILE A 146 -9.99 -7.76 44.42
N ALA A 147 -9.33 -8.84 44.02
CA ALA A 147 -9.20 -10.05 44.82
C ALA A 147 -8.50 -9.78 46.17
N GLU A 148 -7.38 -9.04 46.14
CA GLU A 148 -6.66 -8.62 47.35
C GLU A 148 -7.55 -7.77 48.28
N LYS A 149 -8.25 -6.77 47.74
CA LYS A 149 -9.17 -5.93 48.52
C LYS A 149 -10.31 -6.75 49.13
N ARG A 150 -10.91 -7.66 48.36
CA ARG A 150 -11.98 -8.56 48.85
C ARG A 150 -11.46 -9.45 49.99
N SER A 151 -10.25 -10.00 49.85
CA SER A 151 -9.62 -10.80 50.92
C SER A 151 -9.40 -9.99 52.19
N ASN A 152 -8.94 -8.74 52.07
CA ASN A 152 -8.72 -7.85 53.21
C ASN A 152 -10.05 -7.52 53.92
N ILE A 153 -11.12 -7.27 53.18
CA ILE A 153 -12.46 -7.02 53.74
C ILE A 153 -12.96 -8.24 54.51
N VAL A 154 -12.81 -9.44 53.95
CA VAL A 154 -13.21 -10.69 54.64
C VAL A 154 -12.42 -10.85 55.95
N ALA A 155 -11.09 -10.72 55.91
CA ALA A 155 -10.27 -10.83 57.11
C ALA A 155 -10.63 -9.78 58.18
N MET A 156 -10.91 -8.53 57.77
CA MET A 156 -11.34 -7.48 58.67
C MET A 156 -12.71 -7.79 59.31
N ASN A 157 -13.66 -8.29 58.52
CA ASN A 157 -14.97 -8.70 59.00
C ASN A 157 -14.87 -9.87 60.00
N ASP A 158 -14.05 -10.88 59.71
CA ASP A 158 -13.84 -12.02 60.60
C ASP A 158 -13.22 -11.58 61.94
N ASN A 159 -12.27 -10.65 61.90
CA ASN A 159 -11.68 -10.05 63.10
C ASN A 159 -12.73 -9.28 63.93
N MET A 160 -13.61 -8.52 63.27
CA MET A 160 -14.70 -7.80 63.95
C MET A 160 -15.67 -8.77 64.62
N ILE A 161 -16.10 -9.83 63.91
CA ILE A 161 -16.99 -10.86 64.46
C ILE A 161 -16.34 -11.55 65.66
N GLN A 162 -15.06 -11.90 65.56
CA GLN A 162 -14.34 -12.52 66.67
C GLN A 162 -14.25 -11.60 67.90
N SER A 163 -13.97 -10.31 67.69
CA SER A 163 -13.93 -9.31 68.75
C SER A 163 -15.30 -9.13 69.42
N LEU A 164 -16.37 -9.10 68.62
CA LEU A 164 -17.74 -9.00 69.10
C LEU A 164 -18.13 -10.24 69.93
N ASN A 165 -17.81 -11.44 69.46
CA ASN A 165 -18.09 -12.67 70.22
C ASN A 165 -17.33 -12.71 71.55
N LYS A 166 -16.07 -12.26 71.58
CA LYS A 166 -15.30 -12.13 72.82
C LYS A 166 -15.94 -11.14 73.79
N SER A 167 -16.39 -9.98 73.31
CA SER A 167 -17.00 -8.96 74.17
C SER A 167 -18.34 -9.44 74.76
N VAL A 168 -19.18 -10.12 73.97
CA VAL A 168 -20.43 -10.74 74.45
C VAL A 168 -20.15 -11.73 75.60
N ASN A 169 -19.18 -12.62 75.43
CA ASN A 169 -18.79 -13.58 76.47
C ASN A 169 -18.33 -12.90 77.77
N VAL A 170 -17.54 -11.82 77.66
CA VAL A 170 -17.08 -11.03 78.81
C VAL A 170 -18.25 -10.34 79.51
N ILE A 171 -19.16 -9.72 78.75
CA ILE A 171 -20.36 -9.08 79.30
C ILE A 171 -21.22 -10.07 80.07
N ASP A 172 -21.44 -11.28 79.53
CA ASP A 172 -22.23 -12.31 80.21
C ASP A 172 -21.57 -12.82 81.49
N SER A 173 -20.23 -12.98 81.48
CA SER A 173 -19.47 -13.30 82.70
C SER A 173 -19.62 -12.21 83.77
N LEU A 174 -19.49 -10.95 83.38
CA LEU A 174 -19.65 -9.81 84.29
C LEU A 174 -21.08 -9.71 84.84
N LYS A 175 -22.11 -9.95 84.03
CA LYS A 175 -23.51 -10.02 84.49
C LYS A 175 -23.69 -11.11 85.55
N LYS A 176 -23.24 -12.33 85.29
CA LYS A 176 -23.31 -13.44 86.26
C LYS A 176 -22.58 -13.10 87.57
N ARG A 177 -21.41 -12.46 87.47
CA ARG A 177 -20.64 -12.05 88.65
C ARG A 177 -21.34 -10.94 89.44
N ARG A 178 -21.98 -9.99 88.76
CA ARG A 178 -22.83 -8.96 89.40
C ARG A 178 -24.01 -9.60 90.14
N GLU A 179 -24.75 -10.50 89.49
CA GLU A 179 -25.87 -11.22 90.11
C GLU A 179 -25.43 -12.01 91.36
N TRP A 180 -24.24 -12.63 91.32
CA TRP A 180 -23.68 -13.32 92.48
C TRP A 180 -23.34 -12.35 93.62
N LEU A 181 -22.71 -11.21 93.31
CA LEU A 181 -22.39 -10.18 94.30
C LEU A 181 -23.66 -9.58 94.92
N GLU A 182 -24.70 -9.33 94.13
CA GLU A 182 -26.00 -8.88 94.62
C GLU A 182 -26.61 -9.89 95.61
N LYS A 183 -26.57 -11.20 95.31
CA LYS A 183 -27.01 -12.25 96.24
C LYS A 183 -26.21 -12.25 97.54
N CYS A 184 -24.88 -12.13 97.46
CA CYS A 184 -24.03 -12.05 98.65
C CYS A 184 -24.33 -10.80 99.49
N PHE A 185 -24.60 -9.67 98.84
CA PHE A 185 -24.94 -8.43 99.54
C PHE A 185 -26.27 -8.53 100.29
N VAL A 186 -27.30 -9.12 99.67
CA VAL A 186 -28.60 -9.39 100.32
C VAL A 186 -28.42 -10.30 101.54
N LEU A 187 -27.56 -11.31 101.46
CA LEU A 187 -27.25 -12.20 102.60
C LEU A 187 -26.52 -11.51 103.75
N LEU A 188 -25.78 -10.43 103.49
CA LEU A 188 -25.07 -9.66 104.52
C LEU A 188 -25.95 -8.60 105.20
N GLN A 189 -27.13 -8.30 104.65
CA GLN A 189 -28.10 -7.35 105.20
C GLN A 189 -29.17 -8.01 106.11
N HIS A 190 -29.14 -9.34 106.24
CA HIS A 190 -29.95 -10.12 107.19
C HIS A 190 -29.09 -10.66 108.33
#